data_AF-A0A437QF29-F1
#
_entry.id   AF-A0A437QF29-F1
#
_cell.length_a   1.000
_cell.length_b   1.000
_cell.length_c   1.000
_cell.angle_alpha   90.00
_cell.angle_beta   90.00
_cell.angle_gamma   90.00
#
_symmetry.space_group_name_H-M   'P 1'
#
loop_
_entity.id
_entity.type
_entity.pdbx_description
1 polymer ?
#
loop_
_entity_poly.entity_id
_entity_poly.type
_entity_poly.pdbx_seq_one_letter_code
_entity_poly.pdbx_strand_id
1 'polypeptide(L)'
;MPMKACCRLPWHKLLIWCNHEQGTAMKIPAVWLQQIIEKAGLHFGLLFQHEQNSELYSRLKLRAQELQVDDVPAWIQHIAQAEWSGPLQQQLLPAFTVGESYFCRDPLVTQWLIQQWLPTIPADRDAPIRIWSAGCCRGEEAYSLLFLLSDALQSAGLQAGLTMVATDLNPEFIAKAEQGIYRAASFRHGNATFRQRYFSALPDHNSWQVQPQWRALIKFQTLNLMATQPHPAAPFELIFCRNVLMYFSPKQAQHSISRFLQQLTPGGLLLLNAVEASIATQAGYSGFWAGDNYAVPATALAARELQPKVLATDTSLTLSLPATFSSTTFLPATSQVTLPQTPPPSIPRARTEPVPAKAEYYLQQAKTSADLQQPEQARHWLSQLLTLTPDSVAGYLLSAQLYRQQQQPRLAMQALQKVLYLEPDLVVAHLFKATLAKEMGDPQMALKQLQLCTQLLQHYPPALDIPYSDQLSAGQLDLICQQLVAEMSE
;
A
#
# COMPACT_ATOMS: atom_id res chain seq x y z
N MET A 1 17.20 -32.02 -14.72
CA MET A 1 17.25 -30.74 -15.48
C MET A 1 15.82 -30.27 -15.74
N PRO A 2 15.48 -28.97 -15.63
CA PRO A 2 16.33 -27.83 -15.29
C PRO A 2 16.07 -27.31 -13.86
N MET A 3 17.04 -27.53 -12.96
CA MET A 3 17.20 -26.81 -11.69
C MET A 3 18.06 -25.57 -11.95
N LYS A 4 17.49 -24.45 -12.42
CA LYS A 4 18.26 -23.18 -12.61
C LYS A 4 17.46 -21.88 -12.42
N ALA A 5 16.24 -21.90 -11.88
CA ALA A 5 15.39 -20.69 -11.81
C ALA A 5 15.22 -20.06 -10.40
N CYS A 6 15.88 -20.58 -9.36
CA CYS A 6 15.59 -20.16 -7.98
C CYS A 6 16.30 -18.84 -7.55
N CYS A 7 17.40 -18.44 -8.18
CA CYS A 7 18.27 -17.38 -7.64
C CYS A 7 18.08 -15.96 -8.24
N ARG A 8 16.91 -15.63 -8.81
CA ARG A 8 16.66 -14.31 -9.44
C ARG A 8 15.30 -13.69 -9.12
N LEU A 9 14.74 -13.98 -7.95
CA LEU A 9 13.44 -13.44 -7.54
C LEU A 9 13.61 -12.32 -6.49
N PRO A 10 13.00 -11.14 -6.68
CA PRO A 10 12.94 -10.08 -5.66
C PRO A 10 12.17 -10.57 -4.42
N TRP A 11 12.44 -9.98 -3.25
CA TRP A 11 11.91 -10.41 -1.95
C TRP A 11 10.39 -10.65 -1.90
N HIS A 12 9.58 -9.87 -2.65
CA HIS A 12 8.13 -10.09 -2.74
C HIS A 12 7.72 -11.43 -3.39
N LYS A 13 8.62 -12.13 -4.10
CA LYS A 13 8.34 -13.43 -4.75
C LYS A 13 8.85 -14.65 -3.99
N LEU A 14 9.71 -14.49 -2.98
CA LEU A 14 10.04 -15.59 -2.06
C LEU A 14 8.81 -16.05 -1.25
N LEU A 15 7.85 -15.14 -1.04
CA LEU A 15 6.58 -15.39 -0.36
C LEU A 15 5.59 -16.29 -1.15
N ILE A 16 5.80 -16.49 -2.45
CA ILE A 16 4.85 -17.25 -3.29
C ILE A 16 5.18 -18.75 -3.30
N TRP A 17 6.44 -19.15 -3.02
CA TRP A 17 6.86 -20.55 -3.18
C TRP A 17 6.74 -21.41 -1.90
N CYS A 18 6.93 -20.86 -0.69
CA CYS A 18 6.78 -21.64 0.56
C CYS A 18 5.33 -21.99 0.95
N ASN A 19 4.32 -21.60 0.16
CA ASN A 19 2.95 -22.11 0.29
C ASN A 19 2.70 -23.42 -0.49
N HIS A 20 3.72 -23.96 -1.16
CA HIS A 20 3.68 -25.29 -1.74
C HIS A 20 4.48 -26.27 -0.88
N GLU A 21 3.75 -27.12 -0.15
CA GLU A 21 4.19 -28.34 0.58
C GLU A 21 4.73 -28.10 2.01
N GLN A 22 4.18 -28.63 3.11
CA GLN A 22 3.16 -29.65 3.35
C GLN A 22 2.39 -29.31 4.65
N GLY A 23 1.06 -29.30 4.54
CA GLY A 23 0.14 -29.36 5.65
C GLY A 23 -1.18 -29.84 5.06
N THR A 24 -1.78 -30.87 5.65
CA THR A 24 -3.05 -31.50 5.25
C THR A 24 -4.25 -30.56 5.38
N ALA A 25 -4.22 -29.44 4.66
CA ALA A 25 -5.38 -28.58 4.41
C ALA A 25 -5.86 -28.90 2.99
N MET A 26 -7.15 -29.22 2.84
CA MET A 26 -7.78 -29.39 1.52
C MET A 26 -7.33 -28.28 0.57
N LYS A 27 -6.57 -28.67 -0.47
CA LYS A 27 -6.19 -27.78 -1.57
C LYS A 27 -7.45 -27.51 -2.38
N ILE A 28 -7.99 -26.32 -2.27
CA ILE A 28 -9.08 -25.88 -3.13
C ILE A 28 -8.55 -25.83 -4.57
N PRO A 29 -9.25 -26.43 -5.56
CA PRO A 29 -8.88 -26.33 -6.96
C PRO A 29 -8.71 -24.88 -7.41
N ALA A 30 -7.57 -24.56 -8.04
CA ALA A 30 -7.28 -23.22 -8.56
C ALA A 30 -8.36 -22.69 -9.51
N VAL A 31 -9.04 -23.59 -10.22
CA VAL A 31 -10.17 -23.27 -11.10
C VAL A 31 -11.34 -22.60 -10.37
N TRP A 32 -11.63 -22.98 -9.11
CA TRP A 32 -12.72 -22.36 -8.35
C TRP A 32 -12.38 -20.92 -7.97
N LEU A 33 -11.15 -20.66 -7.53
CA LEU A 33 -10.70 -19.29 -7.25
C LEU A 33 -10.71 -18.42 -8.50
N GLN A 34 -10.28 -18.96 -9.65
CA GLN A 34 -10.34 -18.23 -10.90
C GLN A 34 -11.77 -17.86 -11.32
N GLN A 35 -12.72 -18.81 -11.21
CA GLN A 35 -14.14 -18.54 -11.48
C GLN A 35 -14.71 -17.46 -10.56
N ILE A 36 -14.32 -17.49 -9.28
CA ILE A 36 -14.72 -16.48 -8.30
C ILE A 36 -14.15 -15.10 -8.66
N ILE A 37 -12.89 -15.02 -9.09
CA ILE A 37 -12.25 -13.77 -9.53
C ILE A 37 -12.94 -13.20 -10.77
N GLU A 38 -13.24 -14.04 -11.75
CA GLU A 38 -13.96 -13.64 -12.96
C GLU A 38 -15.35 -13.08 -12.60
N LYS A 39 -16.08 -13.75 -11.71
CA LYS A 39 -17.37 -13.27 -11.19
C LYS A 39 -17.25 -11.96 -10.42
N ALA A 40 -16.22 -11.80 -9.59
CA ALA A 40 -15.96 -10.52 -8.92
C ALA A 40 -15.68 -9.39 -9.92
N GLY A 41 -14.94 -9.66 -11.00
CA GLY A 41 -14.72 -8.70 -12.08
C GLY A 41 -16.01 -8.31 -12.80
N LEU A 42 -16.92 -9.26 -13.02
CA LEU A 42 -18.22 -9.02 -13.67
C LEU A 42 -19.20 -8.24 -12.79
N HIS A 43 -19.34 -8.62 -11.52
CA HIS A 43 -20.36 -8.06 -10.62
C HIS A 43 -19.88 -6.81 -9.88
N PHE A 44 -18.61 -6.77 -9.47
CA PHE A 44 -18.04 -5.70 -8.65
C PHE A 44 -17.09 -4.79 -9.40
N GLY A 45 -16.55 -5.25 -10.53
CA GLY A 45 -15.56 -4.47 -11.27
C GLY A 45 -14.14 -4.56 -10.74
N LEU A 46 -13.89 -5.46 -9.79
CA LEU A 46 -12.62 -5.59 -9.10
C LEU A 46 -11.76 -6.63 -9.81
N LEU A 47 -10.57 -6.21 -10.23
CA LEU A 47 -9.55 -7.08 -10.79
C LEU A 47 -8.64 -7.60 -9.69
N PHE A 48 -8.38 -8.91 -9.76
CA PHE A 48 -7.38 -9.57 -8.93
C PHE A 48 -6.27 -10.12 -9.82
N GLN A 49 -5.03 -9.88 -9.42
CA GLN A 49 -3.87 -10.50 -10.05
C GLN A 49 -3.64 -11.90 -9.46
N HIS A 50 -2.98 -12.78 -10.20
CA HIS A 50 -2.78 -14.17 -9.79
C HIS A 50 -1.96 -14.28 -8.48
N GLU A 51 -1.11 -13.29 -8.21
CA GLU A 51 -0.33 -13.13 -6.98
C GLU A 51 -1.21 -12.89 -5.75
N GLN A 52 -2.46 -12.44 -5.93
CA GLN A 52 -3.40 -12.14 -4.84
C GLN A 52 -4.31 -13.32 -4.49
N ASN A 53 -4.15 -14.48 -5.15
CA ASN A 53 -5.01 -15.65 -4.95
C ASN A 53 -4.98 -16.18 -3.50
N SER A 54 -3.80 -16.18 -2.87
CA SER A 54 -3.64 -16.61 -1.47
C SER A 54 -4.36 -15.66 -0.51
N GLU A 55 -4.23 -14.36 -0.74
CA GLU A 55 -4.88 -13.32 0.07
C GLU A 55 -6.40 -13.33 -0.09
N LEU A 56 -6.88 -13.48 -1.33
CA LEU A 56 -8.31 -13.67 -1.58
C LEU A 56 -8.84 -14.92 -0.88
N TYR A 57 -8.11 -16.03 -0.93
CA TYR A 57 -8.51 -17.25 -0.24
C TYR A 57 -8.58 -17.07 1.28
N SER A 58 -7.60 -16.39 1.87
CA SER A 58 -7.61 -16.05 3.30
C SER A 58 -8.82 -15.19 3.67
N ARG A 59 -9.16 -14.18 2.86
CA ARG A 59 -10.35 -13.34 3.07
C ARG A 59 -11.66 -14.11 2.88
N LEU A 60 -11.75 -15.02 1.91
CA LEU A 60 -12.90 -15.90 1.74
C LEU A 60 -13.07 -16.84 2.95
N LYS A 61 -11.98 -17.36 3.51
CA LYS A 61 -12.02 -18.16 4.76
C LYS A 61 -12.53 -17.35 5.95
N LEU A 62 -12.00 -16.16 6.16
CA LEU A 62 -12.47 -15.26 7.21
C LEU A 62 -13.95 -14.95 7.01
N ARG A 63 -14.38 -14.68 5.78
CA ARG A 63 -15.78 -14.42 5.47
C ARG A 63 -16.66 -15.64 5.74
N ALA A 64 -16.21 -16.84 5.39
CA ALA A 64 -16.93 -18.08 5.70
C ALA A 64 -17.12 -18.27 7.22
N GLN A 65 -16.11 -17.93 8.03
CA GLN A 65 -16.20 -17.96 9.50
C GLN A 65 -17.21 -16.95 10.04
N GLU A 66 -17.22 -15.71 9.54
CA GLU A 66 -18.22 -14.69 9.91
C GLU A 66 -19.64 -15.14 9.60
N LEU A 67 -19.80 -15.88 8.51
CA LEU A 67 -21.07 -16.46 8.06
C LEU A 67 -21.43 -17.78 8.74
N GLN A 68 -20.59 -18.26 9.67
CA GLN A 68 -20.78 -19.52 10.38
C GLN A 68 -20.92 -20.72 9.43
N VAL A 69 -20.11 -20.74 8.37
CA VAL A 69 -20.03 -21.86 7.42
C VAL A 69 -19.14 -22.95 8.00
N ASP A 70 -19.70 -24.14 8.19
CA ASP A 70 -18.98 -25.30 8.74
C ASP A 70 -17.97 -25.92 7.75
N ASP A 71 -18.35 -26.05 6.47
CA ASP A 71 -17.52 -26.64 5.41
C ASP A 71 -17.08 -25.56 4.40
N VAL A 72 -15.93 -24.94 4.67
CA VAL A 72 -15.38 -23.87 3.83
C VAL A 72 -15.05 -24.35 2.40
N PRO A 73 -14.40 -25.50 2.18
CA PRO A 73 -14.18 -26.03 0.83
C PRO A 73 -15.48 -26.24 0.03
N ALA A 74 -16.50 -26.85 0.62
CA ALA A 74 -17.79 -27.05 -0.06
C ALA A 74 -18.48 -25.71 -0.38
N TRP A 75 -18.38 -24.74 0.54
CA TRP A 75 -18.91 -23.40 0.31
C TRP A 75 -18.16 -22.66 -0.81
N ILE A 76 -16.83 -22.75 -0.86
CA ILE A 76 -16.03 -22.16 -1.94
C ILE A 76 -16.35 -22.80 -3.29
N GLN A 77 -16.55 -24.12 -3.33
CA GLN A 77 -17.04 -24.80 -4.53
C GLN A 77 -18.42 -24.26 -4.94
N HIS A 78 -19.34 -24.14 -3.99
CA HIS A 78 -20.69 -23.65 -4.23
C HIS A 78 -20.67 -22.23 -4.82
N ILE A 79 -19.95 -21.28 -4.22
CA ILE A 79 -19.89 -19.89 -4.73
C ILE A 79 -19.17 -19.80 -6.08
N ALA A 80 -18.21 -20.69 -6.37
CA ALA A 80 -17.57 -20.76 -7.67
C ALA A 80 -18.54 -21.21 -8.76
N GLN A 81 -19.42 -22.16 -8.46
CA GLN A 81 -20.36 -22.76 -9.42
C GLN A 81 -21.69 -22.02 -9.51
N ALA A 82 -22.16 -21.40 -8.42
CA ALA A 82 -23.45 -20.72 -8.36
C ALA A 82 -23.46 -19.40 -9.12
N GLU A 83 -24.61 -19.07 -9.73
CA GLU A 83 -24.86 -17.71 -10.22
C GLU A 83 -25.02 -16.74 -9.04
N TRP A 84 -24.35 -15.60 -9.09
CA TRP A 84 -24.36 -14.65 -7.98
C TRP A 84 -25.60 -13.78 -8.02
N SER A 85 -26.61 -14.16 -7.24
CA SER A 85 -27.78 -13.32 -6.97
C SER A 85 -27.41 -12.07 -6.15
N GLY A 86 -28.26 -11.05 -6.15
CA GLY A 86 -28.03 -9.82 -5.36
C GLY A 86 -27.69 -10.07 -3.88
N PRO A 87 -28.43 -10.95 -3.15
CA PRO A 87 -28.09 -11.31 -1.78
C PRO A 87 -26.72 -11.99 -1.64
N LEU A 88 -26.38 -12.92 -2.55
CA LEU A 88 -25.08 -13.59 -2.52
C LEU A 88 -23.93 -12.61 -2.81
N GLN A 89 -24.13 -11.67 -3.74
CA GLN A 89 -23.18 -10.60 -4.01
C GLN A 89 -22.91 -9.76 -2.77
N GLN A 90 -23.96 -9.31 -2.07
CA GLN A 90 -23.84 -8.53 -0.83
C GLN A 90 -23.10 -9.32 0.26
N GLN A 91 -23.41 -10.61 0.38
CA GLN A 91 -22.75 -11.50 1.34
C GLN A 91 -21.25 -11.66 1.04
N LEU A 92 -20.85 -11.75 -0.23
CA LEU A 92 -19.47 -12.03 -0.63
C LEU A 92 -18.59 -10.78 -0.74
N LEU A 93 -19.18 -9.62 -1.04
CA LEU A 93 -18.47 -8.38 -1.32
C LEU A 93 -17.39 -7.99 -0.28
N PRO A 94 -17.58 -8.15 1.04
CA PRO A 94 -16.56 -7.84 2.03
C PRO A 94 -15.25 -8.63 1.85
N ALA A 95 -15.30 -9.84 1.29
CA ALA A 95 -14.09 -10.63 1.01
C ALA A 95 -13.24 -10.04 -0.13
N PHE A 96 -13.83 -9.21 -0.99
CA PHE A 96 -13.16 -8.61 -2.14
C PHE A 96 -12.67 -7.19 -1.89
N THR A 97 -13.25 -6.50 -0.92
CA THR A 97 -12.86 -5.12 -0.59
C THR A 97 -11.76 -5.08 0.46
N VAL A 98 -10.92 -4.04 0.42
CA VAL A 98 -9.84 -3.82 1.38
C VAL A 98 -10.20 -2.62 2.24
N GLY A 99 -10.31 -2.84 3.56
CA GLY A 99 -10.79 -1.85 4.52
C GLY A 99 -9.69 -1.07 5.23
N GLU A 100 -8.55 -0.81 4.60
CA GLU A 100 -7.45 -0.09 5.22
C GLU A 100 -7.58 1.43 5.01
N SER A 101 -8.06 2.11 6.05
CA SER A 101 -8.24 3.56 6.08
C SER A 101 -7.94 4.08 7.49
N TYR A 102 -7.46 5.32 7.59
CA TYR A 102 -7.17 6.01 8.85
C TYR A 102 -7.23 7.52 8.66
N PHE A 103 -7.45 8.25 9.76
CA PHE A 103 -7.59 9.70 9.72
C PHE A 103 -6.30 10.38 9.26
N CYS A 104 -6.46 11.44 8.47
CA CYS A 104 -5.38 12.31 8.00
C CYS A 104 -4.23 11.54 7.31
N ARG A 105 -4.59 10.56 6.45
CA ARG A 105 -3.63 9.66 5.79
C ARG A 105 -2.52 10.37 5.05
N ASP A 106 -2.85 11.43 4.32
CA ASP A 106 -1.92 12.15 3.44
C ASP A 106 -1.96 13.65 3.78
N PRO A 107 -1.07 14.11 4.68
CA PRO A 107 -1.11 15.49 5.15
C PRO A 107 -0.73 16.49 4.07
N LEU A 108 0.10 16.09 3.08
CA LEU A 108 0.60 17.00 2.03
C LEU A 108 -0.51 17.46 1.09
N VAL A 109 -1.38 16.57 0.61
CA VAL A 109 -2.54 16.98 -0.21
C VAL A 109 -3.52 17.84 0.58
N THR A 110 -3.73 17.54 1.86
CA THR A 110 -4.65 18.34 2.68
C THR A 110 -4.08 19.74 2.92
N GLN A 111 -2.78 19.85 3.18
CA GLN A 111 -2.09 21.13 3.26
C GLN A 111 -2.20 21.91 1.93
N TRP A 112 -1.97 21.24 0.80
CA TRP A 112 -2.13 21.85 -0.52
C TRP A 112 -3.55 22.35 -0.74
N LEU A 113 -4.57 21.59 -0.36
CA LEU A 113 -5.96 22.01 -0.47
C LEU A 113 -6.23 23.30 0.31
N ILE A 114 -5.74 23.38 1.54
CA ILE A 114 -5.94 24.56 2.40
C ILE A 114 -5.20 25.78 1.85
N GLN A 115 -3.96 25.59 1.39
CA GLN A 115 -3.07 26.70 1.02
C GLN A 115 -3.22 27.18 -0.42
N GLN A 116 -3.64 26.30 -1.34
CA GLN A 116 -3.61 26.56 -2.78
C GLN A 116 -5.00 26.47 -3.41
N TRP A 117 -5.79 25.44 -3.08
CA TRP A 117 -7.11 25.27 -3.69
C TRP A 117 -8.19 26.12 -3.02
N LEU A 118 -8.29 26.09 -1.69
CA LEU A 118 -9.33 26.81 -0.95
C LEU A 118 -9.33 28.32 -1.23
N PRO A 119 -8.17 29.02 -1.36
CA PRO A 119 -8.13 30.43 -1.73
C PRO A 119 -8.66 30.74 -3.14
N THR A 120 -8.81 29.73 -4.01
CA THR A 120 -9.43 29.93 -5.34
C THR A 120 -10.95 29.94 -5.30
N ILE A 121 -11.55 29.51 -4.19
CA ILE A 121 -13.00 29.52 -4.00
C ILE A 121 -13.44 30.97 -3.68
N PRO A 122 -14.44 31.53 -4.39
CA PRO A 122 -14.92 32.89 -4.14
C PRO A 122 -15.38 33.09 -2.70
N ALA A 123 -14.95 34.21 -2.10
CA ALA A 123 -15.18 34.47 -0.68
C ALA A 123 -16.63 34.85 -0.33
N ASP A 124 -17.33 35.44 -1.30
CA ASP A 124 -18.72 35.89 -1.27
C ASP A 124 -19.71 34.81 -1.73
N ARG A 125 -19.27 33.55 -1.78
CA ARG A 125 -20.10 32.45 -2.25
C ARG A 125 -21.23 32.13 -1.25
N ASP A 126 -22.47 32.20 -1.73
CA ASP A 126 -23.67 31.84 -0.95
C ASP A 126 -23.92 30.32 -0.85
N ALA A 127 -23.53 29.55 -1.87
CA ALA A 127 -23.74 28.11 -1.91
C ALA A 127 -22.62 27.34 -1.20
N PRO A 128 -22.92 26.22 -0.52
CA PRO A 128 -21.87 25.41 0.08
C PRO A 128 -20.91 24.84 -0.98
N ILE A 129 -19.68 24.57 -0.55
CA ILE A 129 -18.71 23.77 -1.30
C ILE A 129 -19.16 22.32 -1.21
N ARG A 130 -19.27 21.65 -2.36
CA ARG A 130 -19.74 20.28 -2.52
C ARG A 130 -18.56 19.38 -2.85
N ILE A 131 -18.31 18.41 -1.97
CA ILE A 131 -17.21 17.46 -2.10
C ILE A 131 -17.78 16.04 -2.26
N TRP A 132 -17.15 15.23 -3.09
CA TRP A 132 -17.44 13.80 -3.17
C TRP A 132 -16.19 12.98 -2.82
N SER A 133 -16.24 12.17 -1.76
CA SER A 133 -15.26 11.11 -1.51
C SER A 133 -15.76 9.78 -2.09
N ALA A 134 -15.15 9.34 -3.18
CA ALA A 134 -15.46 8.11 -3.91
C ALA A 134 -14.50 6.98 -3.48
N GLY A 135 -15.07 5.90 -2.95
CA GLY A 135 -14.34 4.82 -2.27
C GLY A 135 -13.92 5.22 -0.86
N CYS A 136 -14.87 5.80 -0.09
CA CYS A 136 -14.60 6.41 1.21
C CYS A 136 -14.25 5.41 2.33
N CYS A 137 -14.31 4.10 2.06
CA CYS A 137 -14.12 3.04 3.05
C CYS A 137 -15.03 3.28 4.26
N ARG A 138 -14.49 3.21 5.48
CA ARG A 138 -15.23 3.41 6.74
C ARG A 138 -15.35 4.89 7.11
N GLY A 139 -15.14 5.81 6.16
CA GLY A 139 -15.41 7.24 6.31
C GLY A 139 -14.26 8.07 6.86
N GLU A 140 -13.12 7.49 7.25
CA GLU A 140 -12.01 8.26 7.82
C GLU A 140 -11.50 9.35 6.87
N GLU A 141 -11.44 9.09 5.57
CA GLU A 141 -11.07 10.10 4.57
C GLU A 141 -12.09 11.24 4.50
N ALA A 142 -13.37 10.89 4.35
CA ALA A 142 -14.46 11.86 4.24
C ALA A 142 -14.51 12.80 5.46
N TYR A 143 -14.44 12.23 6.67
CA TYR A 143 -14.38 13.01 7.90
C TYR A 143 -13.11 13.85 8.02
N SER A 144 -11.93 13.31 7.67
CA SER A 144 -10.67 14.08 7.70
C SER A 144 -10.74 15.33 6.84
N LEU A 145 -11.26 15.19 5.62
CA LEU A 145 -11.43 16.31 4.70
C LEU A 145 -12.45 17.32 5.22
N LEU A 146 -13.59 16.85 5.72
CA LEU A 146 -14.60 17.71 6.31
C LEU A 146 -14.02 18.55 7.44
N PHE A 147 -13.37 17.92 8.42
CA PHE A 147 -12.81 18.60 9.59
C PHE A 147 -11.79 19.67 9.20
N LEU A 148 -10.82 19.29 8.37
CA LEU A 148 -9.69 20.16 8.03
C LEU A 148 -10.10 21.32 7.13
N LEU A 149 -11.02 21.09 6.18
CA LEU A 149 -11.52 22.15 5.32
C LEU A 149 -12.51 23.07 6.04
N SER A 150 -13.36 22.53 6.92
CA SER A 150 -14.25 23.37 7.74
C SER A 150 -13.47 24.30 8.68
N ASP A 151 -12.40 23.81 9.30
CA ASP A 151 -11.51 24.63 10.12
C ASP A 151 -10.81 25.73 9.29
N ALA A 152 -10.36 25.39 8.09
CA ALA A 152 -9.72 26.34 7.18
C ALA A 152 -10.70 27.42 6.69
N LEU A 153 -11.93 27.03 6.32
CA LEU A 153 -13.01 27.96 5.95
C LEU A 153 -13.32 28.94 7.08
N GLN A 154 -13.48 28.42 8.30
CA GLN A 154 -13.75 29.25 9.48
C GLN A 154 -12.59 30.23 9.74
N SER A 155 -11.35 29.75 9.64
CA SER A 155 -10.15 30.59 9.86
C SER A 155 -9.98 31.67 8.78
N ALA A 156 -10.43 31.39 7.55
CA ALA A 156 -10.43 32.34 6.44
C ALA A 156 -11.61 33.34 6.48
N GLY A 157 -12.55 33.20 7.43
CA GLY A 157 -13.73 34.05 7.53
C GLY A 157 -14.76 33.83 6.40
N LEU A 158 -14.68 32.68 5.73
CA LEU A 158 -15.57 32.33 4.62
C LEU A 158 -16.94 31.90 5.14
N GLN A 159 -18.01 32.49 4.61
CA GLN A 159 -19.38 32.16 5.00
C GLN A 159 -19.90 30.87 4.35
N ALA A 160 -19.27 30.45 3.25
CA ALA A 160 -19.66 29.25 2.52
C ALA A 160 -19.49 28.00 3.40
N GLY A 161 -20.58 27.25 3.61
CA GLY A 161 -20.56 25.96 4.28
C GLY A 161 -19.93 24.85 3.43
N LEU A 162 -19.81 23.65 3.99
CA LEU A 162 -19.31 22.46 3.29
C LEU A 162 -20.37 21.36 3.36
N THR A 163 -20.64 20.72 2.23
CA THR A 163 -21.49 19.53 2.14
C THR A 163 -20.74 18.43 1.43
N MET A 164 -20.87 17.20 1.92
CA MET A 164 -20.14 16.07 1.38
C MET A 164 -21.05 14.91 1.03
N VAL A 165 -20.76 14.25 -0.08
CA VAL A 165 -21.24 12.90 -0.36
C VAL A 165 -20.06 11.96 -0.25
N ALA A 166 -20.23 10.85 0.45
CA ALA A 166 -19.19 9.84 0.60
C ALA A 166 -19.78 8.49 0.16
N THR A 167 -19.11 7.84 -0.79
CA THR A 167 -19.64 6.61 -1.38
C THR A 167 -18.64 5.48 -1.34
N ASP A 168 -19.12 4.27 -1.14
CA ASP A 168 -18.30 3.07 -1.19
C ASP A 168 -19.10 1.91 -1.77
N LEU A 169 -18.41 0.94 -2.37
CA LEU A 169 -19.05 -0.27 -2.87
C LEU A 169 -19.56 -1.13 -1.70
N ASN A 170 -18.83 -1.20 -0.58
CA ASN A 170 -19.13 -2.07 0.54
C ASN A 170 -20.16 -1.45 1.52
N PRO A 171 -21.38 -2.00 1.65
CA PRO A 171 -22.39 -1.48 2.55
C PRO A 171 -21.99 -1.60 4.04
N GLU A 172 -21.16 -2.57 4.41
CA GLU A 172 -20.66 -2.69 5.80
C GLU A 172 -19.69 -1.55 6.15
N PHE A 173 -18.96 -1.03 5.17
CA PHE A 173 -18.09 0.14 5.37
C PHE A 173 -18.93 1.41 5.52
N ILE A 174 -19.96 1.58 4.68
CA ILE A 174 -20.92 2.67 4.78
C ILE A 174 -21.61 2.69 6.15
N ALA A 175 -22.11 1.55 6.63
CA ALA A 175 -22.75 1.46 7.94
C ALA A 175 -21.80 1.88 9.08
N LYS A 176 -20.52 1.49 9.02
CA LYS A 176 -19.49 1.91 9.99
C LYS A 176 -19.21 3.42 9.91
N ALA A 177 -19.17 3.97 8.70
CA ALA A 177 -18.97 5.40 8.46
C ALA A 177 -20.12 6.26 9.01
N GLU A 178 -21.37 5.82 8.83
CA GLU A 178 -22.56 6.48 9.36
C GLU A 178 -22.63 6.46 10.89
N GLN A 179 -22.23 5.35 11.51
CA GLN A 179 -22.07 5.27 12.96
C GLN A 179 -20.99 6.25 13.45
N GLY A 180 -19.91 6.39 12.68
CA GLY A 180 -18.79 7.28 12.97
C GLY A 180 -18.04 6.91 14.23
N ILE A 181 -17.99 5.61 14.58
CA ILE A 181 -17.33 5.08 15.78
C ILE A 181 -15.98 4.46 15.38
N TYR A 182 -14.91 4.96 15.99
CA TYR A 182 -13.54 4.58 15.66
C TYR A 182 -12.73 4.22 16.91
N ARG A 183 -11.73 3.36 16.75
CA ARG A 183 -10.81 2.93 17.81
C ARG A 183 -9.41 3.48 17.57
N ALA A 184 -8.49 3.23 18.51
CA ALA A 184 -7.12 3.75 18.47
C ALA A 184 -6.41 3.50 17.12
N ALA A 185 -6.63 2.34 16.49
CA ALA A 185 -6.00 1.98 15.21
C ALA A 185 -6.35 2.92 14.04
N SER A 186 -7.49 3.63 14.09
CA SER A 186 -7.88 4.62 13.09
C SER A 186 -7.13 5.95 13.24
N PHE A 187 -6.46 6.19 14.37
CA PHE A 187 -5.79 7.45 14.71
C PHE A 187 -4.26 7.34 14.63
N ARG A 188 -3.74 6.75 13.53
CA ARG A 188 -2.29 6.55 13.34
C ARG A 188 -1.49 7.87 13.35
N HIS A 189 -2.09 8.96 12.86
CA HIS A 189 -1.42 10.26 12.68
C HIS A 189 -2.12 11.44 13.40
N GLY A 190 -2.86 11.18 14.49
CA GLY A 190 -3.63 12.22 15.21
C GLY A 190 -3.07 12.55 16.60
N ASN A 191 -2.82 13.83 16.86
CA ASN A 191 -2.56 14.30 18.23
C ASN A 191 -3.85 14.27 19.08
N ALA A 192 -3.70 14.29 20.41
CA ALA A 192 -4.85 14.22 21.32
C ALA A 192 -5.86 15.35 21.10
N THR A 193 -5.39 16.53 20.65
CA THR A 193 -6.21 17.70 20.35
C THR A 193 -7.18 17.48 19.18
N PHE A 194 -6.77 16.74 18.14
CA PHE A 194 -7.67 16.38 17.03
C PHE A 194 -8.88 15.56 17.53
N ARG A 195 -8.64 14.55 18.37
CA ARG A 195 -9.73 13.72 18.93
C ARG A 195 -10.67 14.52 19.81
N GLN A 196 -10.12 15.38 20.68
CA GLN A 196 -10.92 16.21 21.58
C GLN A 196 -11.83 17.18 20.83
N ARG A 197 -11.39 17.68 19.67
CA ARG A 197 -12.15 18.66 18.89
C ARG A 197 -13.32 18.05 18.13
N TYR A 198 -13.13 16.89 17.47
CA TYR A 198 -14.12 16.35 16.53
C TYR A 198 -14.89 15.13 17.03
N PHE A 199 -14.46 14.52 18.14
CA PHE A 199 -15.03 13.29 18.65
C PHE A 199 -15.52 13.44 20.10
N SER A 200 -16.41 12.54 20.49
CA SER A 200 -16.81 12.30 21.87
C SER A 200 -16.32 10.90 22.26
N ALA A 201 -15.68 10.77 23.42
CA ALA A 201 -15.31 9.47 23.95
C ALA A 201 -16.56 8.69 24.37
N LEU A 202 -16.61 7.39 24.04
CA LEU A 202 -17.69 6.50 24.44
C LEU A 202 -17.42 5.86 25.82
N PRO A 203 -18.46 5.31 26.49
CA PRO A 203 -18.35 4.74 27.83
C PRO A 203 -17.37 3.56 27.96
N ASP A 204 -17.03 2.90 26.84
CA ASP A 204 -16.08 1.78 26.82
C ASP A 204 -14.61 2.24 26.95
N HIS A 205 -14.35 3.54 26.96
CA HIS A 205 -13.02 4.18 27.06
C HIS A 205 -12.02 3.74 25.98
N ASN A 206 -12.47 3.05 24.94
CA ASN A 206 -11.62 2.52 23.87
C ASN A 206 -12.14 2.88 22.47
N SER A 207 -13.28 3.58 22.41
CA SER A 207 -13.83 4.10 21.17
C SER A 207 -14.25 5.56 21.28
N TRP A 208 -14.25 6.20 20.11
CA TRP A 208 -14.58 7.61 19.93
C TRP A 208 -15.59 7.73 18.81
N GLN A 209 -16.63 8.52 19.04
CA GLN A 209 -17.66 8.78 18.04
C GLN A 209 -17.51 10.19 17.49
N VAL A 210 -17.60 10.34 16.16
CA VAL A 210 -17.66 11.66 15.52
C VAL A 210 -18.87 12.43 16.04
N GLN A 211 -18.65 13.68 16.44
CA GLN A 211 -19.71 14.51 17.01
C GLN A 211 -20.86 14.72 15.99
N PRO A 212 -22.13 14.76 16.44
CA PRO A 212 -23.29 14.74 15.54
C PRO A 212 -23.30 15.85 14.49
N GLN A 213 -22.82 17.05 14.81
CA GLN A 213 -22.83 18.17 13.87
C GLN A 213 -21.97 17.91 12.62
N TRP A 214 -20.94 17.07 12.72
CA TRP A 214 -20.12 16.71 11.57
C TRP A 214 -20.72 15.58 10.75
N ARG A 215 -21.32 14.59 11.43
CA ARG A 215 -22.01 13.47 10.75
C ARG A 215 -23.17 13.96 9.88
N ALA A 216 -23.86 15.01 10.32
CA ALA A 216 -24.94 15.63 9.57
C ALA A 216 -24.50 16.28 8.23
N LEU A 217 -23.21 16.55 8.05
CA LEU A 217 -22.68 17.19 6.83
C LEU A 217 -22.24 16.21 5.74
N ILE A 218 -22.23 14.91 6.05
CA ILE A 218 -21.86 13.85 5.11
C ILE A 218 -23.06 12.96 4.81
N LYS A 219 -23.41 12.85 3.52
CA LYS A 219 -24.37 11.85 3.05
C LYS A 219 -23.61 10.62 2.57
N PHE A 220 -23.65 9.55 3.36
CA PHE A 220 -23.08 8.26 2.98
C PHE A 220 -24.04 7.48 2.07
N GLN A 221 -23.50 6.83 1.03
CA GLN A 221 -24.30 6.03 0.09
C GLN A 221 -23.48 4.83 -0.44
N THR A 222 -24.13 3.68 -0.61
CA THR A 222 -23.51 2.58 -1.36
C THR A 222 -23.52 2.91 -2.86
N LEU A 223 -22.37 2.76 -3.51
CA LEU A 223 -22.23 3.00 -4.95
C LEU A 223 -21.16 2.09 -5.55
N ASN A 224 -21.54 1.34 -6.58
CA ASN A 224 -20.57 0.77 -7.50
C ASN A 224 -20.19 1.84 -8.53
N LEU A 225 -18.93 2.28 -8.54
CA LEU A 225 -18.43 3.31 -9.47
C LEU A 225 -18.56 2.91 -10.96
N MET A 226 -18.68 1.61 -11.23
CA MET A 226 -18.93 1.11 -12.58
C MET A 226 -20.40 1.16 -13.00
N ALA A 227 -21.34 1.22 -12.05
CA ALA A 227 -22.76 1.24 -12.35
C ALA A 227 -23.11 2.39 -13.31
N THR A 228 -24.14 2.18 -14.14
CA THR A 228 -24.54 3.18 -15.14
C THR A 228 -25.30 4.35 -14.53
N GLN A 229 -26.10 4.12 -13.48
CA GLN A 229 -26.80 5.10 -12.63
C GLN A 229 -27.37 4.41 -11.37
N PRO A 230 -27.76 5.16 -10.32
CA PRO A 230 -27.56 6.60 -10.14
C PRO A 230 -26.24 6.93 -9.43
N HIS A 231 -25.58 8.00 -9.87
CA HIS A 231 -24.48 8.62 -9.15
C HIS A 231 -24.98 9.74 -8.23
N PRO A 232 -24.14 10.22 -7.28
CA PRO A 232 -24.45 11.40 -6.49
C PRO A 232 -24.85 12.60 -7.34
N ALA A 233 -25.78 13.42 -6.84
CA ALA A 233 -26.25 14.60 -7.56
C ALA A 233 -25.08 15.60 -7.78
N ALA A 234 -24.69 15.81 -9.03
CA ALA A 234 -23.70 16.79 -9.47
C ALA A 234 -24.23 18.25 -9.38
N PRO A 235 -23.39 19.29 -9.59
CA PRO A 235 -21.94 19.25 -9.74
C PRO A 235 -21.19 19.37 -8.39
N PHE A 236 -19.91 18.97 -8.40
CA PHE A 236 -18.97 19.02 -7.27
C PHE A 236 -17.79 19.93 -7.58
N GLU A 237 -17.31 20.69 -6.59
CA GLU A 237 -16.07 21.45 -6.72
C GLU A 237 -14.84 20.55 -6.58
N LEU A 238 -14.97 19.45 -5.83
CA LEU A 238 -13.87 18.53 -5.54
C LEU A 238 -14.37 17.09 -5.47
N ILE A 239 -13.70 16.20 -6.19
CA ILE A 239 -13.91 14.76 -6.09
C ILE A 239 -12.60 14.12 -5.64
N PHE A 240 -12.67 13.32 -4.58
CA PHE A 240 -11.60 12.44 -4.11
C PHE A 240 -11.87 11.04 -4.61
N CYS A 241 -10.91 10.41 -5.26
CA CYS A 241 -10.96 8.99 -5.62
C CYS A 241 -9.55 8.42 -5.51
N ARG A 242 -9.22 7.85 -4.34
CA ARG A 242 -7.84 7.54 -3.95
C ARG A 242 -7.76 6.10 -3.45
N ASN A 243 -6.76 5.35 -3.93
CA ASN A 243 -6.59 3.93 -3.61
C ASN A 243 -7.79 3.06 -4.05
N VAL A 244 -8.45 3.40 -5.16
CA VAL A 244 -9.66 2.74 -5.66
C VAL A 244 -9.50 2.28 -7.10
N LEU A 245 -9.10 3.19 -8.00
CA LEU A 245 -8.97 2.93 -9.44
C LEU A 245 -7.88 1.89 -9.74
N MET A 246 -6.91 1.71 -8.83
CA MET A 246 -5.88 0.67 -8.96
C MET A 246 -6.43 -0.76 -8.98
N TYR A 247 -7.68 -0.96 -8.57
CA TYR A 247 -8.36 -2.26 -8.62
C TYR A 247 -9.18 -2.46 -9.90
N PHE A 248 -9.26 -1.47 -10.79
CA PHE A 248 -10.09 -1.54 -12.00
C PHE A 248 -9.26 -1.90 -13.23
N SER A 249 -9.89 -2.45 -14.25
CA SER A 249 -9.26 -2.53 -15.57
C SER A 249 -8.99 -1.12 -16.12
N PRO A 250 -7.99 -0.94 -17.00
CA PRO A 250 -7.71 0.37 -17.60
C PRO A 250 -8.95 1.02 -18.23
N LYS A 251 -9.80 0.22 -18.90
CA LYS A 251 -11.05 0.70 -19.51
C LYS A 251 -12.07 1.16 -18.47
N GLN A 252 -12.25 0.40 -17.39
CA GLN A 252 -13.18 0.76 -16.30
C GLN A 252 -12.71 2.00 -15.53
N ALA A 253 -11.41 2.09 -15.25
CA ALA A 253 -10.82 3.24 -14.58
C ALA A 253 -10.94 4.51 -15.42
N GLN A 254 -10.61 4.44 -16.72
CA GLN A 254 -10.83 5.54 -17.66
C GLN A 254 -12.29 6.00 -17.69
N HIS A 255 -13.23 5.05 -17.72
CA HIS A 255 -14.67 5.35 -17.73
C HIS A 255 -15.12 6.05 -16.45
N SER A 256 -14.59 5.61 -15.30
CA SER A 256 -14.85 6.23 -14.00
C SER A 256 -14.29 7.66 -13.95
N ILE A 257 -13.05 7.88 -14.41
CA ILE A 257 -12.45 9.22 -14.53
C ILE A 257 -13.30 10.12 -15.42
N SER A 258 -13.71 9.63 -16.60
CA SER A 258 -14.57 10.38 -17.53
C SER A 258 -15.84 10.88 -16.83
N ARG A 259 -16.50 9.99 -16.06
CA ARG A 259 -17.71 10.32 -15.30
C ARG A 259 -17.46 11.29 -14.17
N PHE A 260 -16.36 11.14 -13.42
CA PHE A 260 -16.00 12.10 -12.37
C PHE A 260 -15.84 13.50 -12.96
N LEU A 261 -15.11 13.63 -14.07
CA LEU A 261 -14.90 14.92 -14.73
C LEU A 261 -16.21 15.55 -15.23
N GLN A 262 -17.18 14.75 -15.67
CA GLN A 262 -18.53 15.22 -16.05
C GLN A 262 -19.36 15.71 -14.84
N GLN A 263 -19.02 15.29 -13.62
CA GLN A 263 -19.70 15.71 -12.40
C GLN A 263 -19.03 16.89 -11.70
N LEU A 264 -17.91 17.39 -12.23
CA LEU A 264 -17.24 18.56 -11.67
C LEU A 264 -17.88 19.87 -12.16
N THR A 265 -17.86 20.89 -11.31
CA THR A 265 -18.11 22.27 -11.74
C THR A 265 -17.03 22.73 -12.73
N PRO A 266 -17.28 23.78 -13.53
CA PRO A 266 -16.20 24.52 -14.18
C PRO A 266 -15.16 24.94 -13.13
N GLY A 267 -13.90 24.54 -13.32
CA GLY A 267 -12.81 24.77 -12.35
C GLY A 267 -12.69 23.73 -11.22
N GLY A 268 -13.60 22.75 -11.16
CA GLY A 268 -13.51 21.66 -10.19
C GLY A 268 -12.36 20.70 -10.47
N LEU A 269 -11.94 19.97 -9.44
CA LEU A 269 -10.79 19.05 -9.48
C LEU A 269 -11.18 17.62 -9.08
N LEU A 270 -10.61 16.63 -9.78
CA LEU A 270 -10.53 15.24 -9.32
C LEU A 270 -9.14 15.00 -8.73
N LEU A 271 -9.06 14.55 -7.49
CA LEU A 271 -7.82 14.17 -6.82
C LEU A 271 -7.68 12.64 -6.77
N LEU A 272 -6.59 12.16 -7.38
CA LEU A 272 -6.14 10.78 -7.39
C LEU A 272 -4.87 10.63 -6.56
N ASN A 273 -4.60 9.44 -6.03
CA ASN A 273 -3.30 9.20 -5.39
C ASN A 273 -2.15 9.15 -6.43
N ALA A 274 -0.91 9.18 -5.94
CA ALA A 274 0.28 9.16 -6.82
C ALA A 274 0.37 7.93 -7.73
N VAL A 275 -0.03 6.75 -7.26
CA VAL A 275 0.02 5.49 -8.02
C VAL A 275 -0.99 5.50 -9.16
N GLU A 276 -2.15 6.13 -8.94
CA GLU A 276 -3.27 6.24 -9.86
C GLU A 276 -3.10 7.37 -10.89
N ALA A 277 -2.10 8.24 -10.72
CA ALA A 277 -1.76 9.27 -11.70
C ALA A 277 -1.45 8.68 -13.09
N SER A 278 -0.79 7.52 -13.10
CA SER A 278 -0.48 6.77 -14.33
C SER A 278 -1.75 6.35 -15.09
N ILE A 279 -2.83 6.02 -14.37
CA ILE A 279 -4.12 5.62 -14.95
C ILE A 279 -4.76 6.79 -15.69
N ALA A 280 -4.76 7.98 -15.07
CA ALA A 280 -5.30 9.19 -15.70
C ALA A 280 -4.49 9.59 -16.95
N THR A 281 -3.17 9.61 -16.83
CA THR A 281 -2.28 10.00 -17.94
C THR A 281 -2.33 9.03 -19.12
N GLN A 282 -2.34 7.71 -18.87
CA GLN A 282 -2.52 6.70 -19.91
C GLN A 282 -3.90 6.78 -20.57
N ALA A 283 -4.93 7.19 -19.84
CA ALA A 283 -6.25 7.45 -20.39
C ALA A 283 -6.32 8.73 -21.24
N GLY A 284 -5.24 9.51 -21.32
CA GLY A 284 -5.16 10.77 -22.09
C GLY A 284 -5.66 12.00 -21.33
N TYR A 285 -5.80 11.90 -20.00
CA TYR A 285 -6.12 13.05 -19.16
C TYR A 285 -4.85 13.71 -18.64
N SER A 286 -4.77 15.03 -18.79
CA SER A 286 -3.68 15.84 -18.23
C SER A 286 -4.11 16.50 -16.94
N GLY A 287 -3.17 16.64 -16.02
CA GLY A 287 -3.34 17.20 -14.69
C GLY A 287 -2.02 17.69 -14.12
N PHE A 288 -2.00 17.98 -12.83
CA PHE A 288 -0.81 18.49 -12.12
C PHE A 288 -0.71 17.90 -10.71
N TRP A 289 0.48 17.95 -10.12
CA TRP A 289 0.69 17.47 -8.76
C TRP A 289 0.15 18.46 -7.73
N ALA A 290 -0.66 17.96 -6.81
CA ALA A 290 -1.30 18.64 -5.69
C ALA A 290 -0.82 18.01 -4.38
N GLY A 291 0.31 18.51 -3.87
CA GLY A 291 1.06 17.82 -2.82
C GLY A 291 1.65 16.51 -3.35
N ASP A 292 1.30 15.40 -2.71
CA ASP A 292 1.64 14.03 -3.09
C ASP A 292 0.55 13.33 -3.92
N ASN A 293 -0.46 14.08 -4.37
CA ASN A 293 -1.60 13.57 -5.14
C ASN A 293 -1.63 14.19 -6.55
N TYR A 294 -2.40 13.59 -7.46
CA TYR A 294 -2.54 14.06 -8.83
C TYR A 294 -3.92 14.64 -9.08
N ALA A 295 -3.96 15.94 -9.41
CA ALA A 295 -5.18 16.69 -9.69
C ALA A 295 -5.48 16.72 -11.19
N VAL A 296 -6.65 16.24 -11.57
CA VAL A 296 -7.18 16.30 -12.94
C VAL A 296 -8.31 17.33 -12.98
N PRO A 297 -8.15 18.44 -13.72
CA PRO A 297 -9.18 19.48 -13.80
C PRO A 297 -10.35 19.05 -14.69
N ALA A 298 -11.54 19.59 -14.44
CA ALA A 298 -12.74 19.35 -15.27
C ALA A 298 -12.50 19.63 -16.78
N THR A 299 -11.64 20.60 -17.10
CA THR A 299 -11.28 20.97 -18.49
C THR A 299 -10.52 19.88 -19.24
N ALA A 300 -9.93 18.90 -18.53
CA ALA A 300 -9.22 17.78 -19.15
C ALA A 300 -10.14 16.90 -20.01
N LEU A 301 -11.45 16.90 -19.74
CA LEU A 301 -12.42 16.15 -20.54
C LEU A 301 -12.53 16.71 -21.97
N ALA A 302 -12.75 18.02 -22.10
CA ALA A 302 -12.84 18.69 -23.40
C ALA A 302 -11.49 18.66 -24.14
N ALA A 303 -10.37 18.83 -23.43
CA ALA A 303 -9.04 18.77 -24.03
C ALA A 303 -8.73 17.41 -24.67
N ARG A 304 -9.20 16.32 -24.07
CA ARG A 304 -9.03 14.96 -24.58
C ARG A 304 -9.84 14.70 -25.86
N GLU A 305 -11.07 15.21 -25.94
CA GLU A 305 -11.91 15.08 -27.14
C GLU A 305 -11.33 15.82 -28.36
N LEU A 306 -10.52 16.84 -28.11
CA LEU A 306 -9.82 17.62 -29.14
C LEU A 306 -8.48 16.99 -29.59
N GLN A 307 -7.97 15.97 -28.90
CA GLN A 307 -6.72 15.31 -29.31
C GLN A 307 -6.97 14.44 -30.56
N PRO A 308 -6.14 14.57 -31.62
CA PRO A 308 -6.22 13.67 -32.76
C PRO A 308 -5.94 12.24 -32.29
N LYS A 309 -6.80 11.28 -32.66
CA LYS A 309 -6.55 9.85 -32.46
C LYS A 309 -5.27 9.46 -33.20
N VAL A 310 -4.14 9.44 -32.50
CA VAL A 310 -2.88 8.96 -33.06
C VAL A 310 -3.01 7.44 -33.25
N LEU A 311 -2.95 7.00 -34.51
CA LEU A 311 -2.87 5.60 -34.89
C LEU A 311 -1.56 5.03 -34.33
N ALA A 312 -1.62 4.10 -33.39
CA ALA A 312 -0.43 3.49 -32.82
C ALA A 312 0.35 2.72 -33.90
N THR A 313 1.53 3.21 -34.27
CA THR A 313 2.49 2.46 -35.09
C THR A 313 3.57 1.88 -34.20
N ASP A 314 3.63 0.55 -34.16
CA ASP A 314 4.70 -0.24 -33.57
C ASP A 314 6.06 0.26 -34.05
N THR A 315 6.94 0.66 -33.12
CA THR A 315 8.35 0.89 -33.45
C THR A 315 9.22 0.20 -32.40
N SER A 316 9.59 -1.04 -32.70
CA SER A 316 10.61 -1.81 -32.01
C SER A 316 11.98 -1.23 -32.35
N LEU A 317 12.69 -0.67 -31.37
CA LEU A 317 14.09 -0.27 -31.52
C LEU A 317 14.99 -1.24 -30.74
N THR A 318 15.67 -2.10 -31.49
CA THR A 318 16.79 -2.94 -31.04
C THR A 318 18.04 -2.10 -30.89
N LEU A 319 18.68 -2.13 -29.71
CA LEU A 319 20.01 -1.58 -29.48
C LEU A 319 20.99 -2.68 -29.07
N SER A 320 22.05 -2.82 -29.86
CA SER A 320 23.18 -3.74 -29.66
C SER A 320 24.23 -3.10 -28.74
N LEU A 321 24.85 -3.90 -27.86
CA LEU A 321 25.97 -3.52 -26.98
C LEU A 321 27.32 -3.98 -27.54
N PRO A 322 28.43 -3.25 -27.33
CA PRO A 322 29.77 -3.81 -27.39
C PRO A 322 30.33 -4.19 -25.99
N ALA A 323 31.01 -5.33 -25.95
CA ALA A 323 31.93 -5.79 -24.89
C ALA A 323 33.15 -4.84 -24.81
N THR A 324 33.93 -4.71 -23.74
CA THR A 324 34.62 -5.66 -22.86
C THR A 324 35.17 -4.85 -21.66
N PHE A 325 35.52 -5.47 -20.53
CA PHE A 325 36.83 -5.26 -19.87
C PHE A 325 37.03 -6.26 -18.73
N SER A 326 38.27 -6.77 -18.70
CA SER A 326 38.73 -7.89 -17.91
C SER A 326 39.06 -7.54 -16.46
N SER A 327 38.93 -8.58 -15.65
CA SER A 327 39.30 -8.77 -14.26
C SER A 327 40.71 -8.35 -13.86
N THR A 328 40.87 -7.88 -12.62
CA THR A 328 42.09 -8.13 -11.85
C THR A 328 41.77 -8.43 -10.39
N THR A 329 42.33 -9.54 -9.96
CA THR A 329 42.29 -10.22 -8.65
C THR A 329 43.06 -9.49 -7.56
N PHE A 330 42.55 -9.50 -6.33
CA PHE A 330 43.38 -9.66 -5.12
C PHE A 330 42.61 -10.43 -4.03
N LEU A 331 43.34 -11.31 -3.36
CA LEU A 331 42.96 -12.21 -2.26
C LEU A 331 43.72 -11.78 -0.98
N PRO A 332 43.46 -12.37 0.21
CA PRO A 332 43.01 -11.60 1.37
C PRO A 332 44.02 -11.62 2.54
N ALA A 333 43.74 -10.85 3.59
CA ALA A 333 44.35 -11.05 4.90
C ALA A 333 43.29 -11.04 6.00
N THR A 334 43.23 -12.16 6.70
CA THR A 334 42.47 -12.49 7.89
C THR A 334 42.95 -11.70 9.10
N SER A 335 42.04 -11.31 9.98
CA SER A 335 42.31 -11.12 11.40
C SER A 335 41.05 -11.41 12.21
N GLN A 336 41.17 -12.44 13.03
CA GLN A 336 40.19 -12.83 14.04
C GLN A 336 40.23 -11.81 15.18
N VAL A 337 39.07 -11.31 15.59
CA VAL A 337 38.91 -10.58 16.85
C VAL A 337 37.82 -11.26 17.65
N THR A 338 38.20 -11.63 18.87
CA THR A 338 37.42 -12.31 19.91
C THR A 338 36.29 -11.41 20.43
N LEU A 339 35.10 -11.98 20.61
CA LEU A 339 33.91 -11.29 21.13
C LEU A 339 34.02 -11.02 22.64
N PRO A 340 33.76 -9.80 23.14
CA PRO A 340 33.31 -9.58 24.49
C PRO A 340 31.83 -9.98 24.61
N GLN A 341 31.49 -10.71 25.66
CA GLN A 341 30.11 -11.02 26.03
C GLN A 341 29.41 -9.77 26.58
N THR A 342 28.21 -9.47 26.08
CA THR A 342 27.33 -8.39 26.55
C THR A 342 25.90 -8.93 26.78
N PRO A 343 25.11 -8.26 27.65
CA PRO A 343 24.01 -8.83 28.45
C PRO A 343 22.74 -9.13 27.60
N PRO A 344 21.70 -9.77 28.17
CA PRO A 344 20.51 -10.18 27.42
C PRO A 344 19.84 -9.02 26.65
N PRO A 345 19.20 -9.31 25.49
CA PRO A 345 18.66 -8.31 24.60
C PRO A 345 17.53 -7.54 25.28
N SER A 346 17.74 -6.24 25.46
CA SER A 346 16.67 -5.30 25.75
C SER A 346 15.85 -5.07 24.49
N ILE A 347 14.53 -5.26 24.61
CA ILE A 347 13.53 -5.01 23.56
C ILE A 347 13.85 -3.69 22.84
N PRO A 348 14.05 -3.67 21.50
CA PRO A 348 14.34 -2.45 20.78
C PRO A 348 13.15 -1.49 20.91
N ARG A 349 13.29 -0.45 21.73
CA ARG A 349 12.47 0.75 21.57
C ARG A 349 12.94 1.41 20.28
N ALA A 350 12.04 1.56 19.31
CA ALA A 350 12.25 2.40 18.15
C ALA A 350 12.80 3.75 18.63
N ARG A 351 14.07 4.03 18.34
CA ARG A 351 14.66 5.35 18.59
C ARG A 351 14.02 6.31 17.59
N THR A 352 12.97 7.00 18.01
CA THR A 352 12.41 8.13 17.28
C THR A 352 13.27 9.36 17.57
N GLU A 353 14.45 9.43 16.96
CA GLU A 353 15.05 10.73 16.70
C GLU A 353 14.35 11.34 15.47
N PRO A 354 14.10 12.67 15.45
CA PRO A 354 13.48 13.32 14.31
C PRO A 354 14.40 13.23 13.10
N VAL A 355 14.12 12.29 12.20
CA VAL A 355 14.74 12.22 10.89
C VAL A 355 14.53 13.58 10.22
N PRO A 356 15.57 14.28 9.73
CA PRO A 356 15.38 15.54 9.03
C PRO A 356 14.40 15.32 7.88
N ALA A 357 13.38 16.17 7.72
CA ALA A 357 12.33 16.00 6.70
C ALA A 357 12.87 15.75 5.27
N LYS A 358 14.09 16.22 5.01
CA LYS A 358 14.84 16.01 3.77
C LYS A 358 15.38 14.58 3.60
N ALA A 359 15.81 13.92 4.69
CA ALA A 359 16.23 12.53 4.68
C ALA A 359 15.03 11.59 4.45
N GLU A 360 13.88 11.87 5.07
CA GLU A 360 12.67 11.09 4.82
C GLU A 360 12.19 11.22 3.36
N TYR A 361 12.29 12.43 2.78
CA TYR A 361 12.08 12.64 1.35
C TYR A 361 13.02 11.80 0.48
N TYR A 362 14.32 11.79 0.75
CA TYR A 362 15.28 10.99 -0.02
C TYR A 362 15.06 9.48 0.11
N LEU A 363 14.70 8.99 1.30
CA LEU A 363 14.34 7.60 1.49
C LEU A 363 13.10 7.22 0.67
N GLN A 364 12.08 8.09 0.66
CA GLN A 364 10.86 7.84 -0.10
C GLN A 364 11.11 7.88 -1.62
N GLN A 365 11.88 8.85 -2.11
CA GLN A 365 12.27 8.90 -3.52
C GLN A 365 13.10 7.67 -3.93
N ALA A 366 14.01 7.22 -3.06
CA ALA A 366 14.78 6.00 -3.31
C ALA A 366 13.89 4.76 -3.42
N LYS A 367 12.88 4.61 -2.54
CA LYS A 367 11.89 3.51 -2.60
C LYS A 367 11.08 3.57 -3.89
N THR A 368 10.50 4.72 -4.22
CA THR A 368 9.72 4.90 -5.45
C THR A 368 10.57 4.60 -6.69
N SER A 369 11.81 5.08 -6.77
CA SER A 369 12.71 4.77 -7.89
C SER A 369 13.09 3.29 -7.95
N ALA A 370 13.22 2.61 -6.80
CA ALA A 370 13.46 1.17 -6.76
C ALA A 370 12.25 0.37 -7.28
N ASP A 371 11.03 0.76 -6.89
CA ASP A 371 9.78 0.15 -7.33
C ASP A 371 9.53 0.34 -8.83
N LEU A 372 9.91 1.51 -9.36
CA LEU A 372 9.87 1.83 -10.80
C LEU A 372 10.99 1.16 -11.61
N GLN A 373 11.79 0.28 -11.01
CA GLN A 373 12.93 -0.40 -11.65
C GLN A 373 13.97 0.57 -12.24
N GLN A 374 14.19 1.71 -11.58
CA GLN A 374 15.18 2.72 -11.96
C GLN A 374 16.37 2.70 -10.97
N PRO A 375 17.27 1.71 -11.08
CA PRO A 375 18.31 1.46 -10.09
C PRO A 375 19.31 2.61 -9.90
N GLU A 376 19.65 3.31 -10.99
CA GLU A 376 20.61 4.44 -10.94
C GLU A 376 20.02 5.64 -10.21
N GLN A 377 18.74 5.91 -10.41
CA GLN A 377 18.04 6.99 -9.73
C GLN A 377 17.79 6.65 -8.26
N ALA A 378 17.45 5.40 -7.95
CA ALA A 378 17.33 4.92 -6.58
C ALA A 378 18.67 5.06 -5.82
N ARG A 379 19.79 4.71 -6.47
CA ARG A 379 21.14 4.91 -5.91
C ARG A 379 21.49 6.38 -5.71
N HIS A 380 21.12 7.25 -6.64
CA HIS A 380 21.32 8.68 -6.49
C HIS A 380 20.63 9.18 -5.22
N TRP A 381 19.35 8.86 -5.03
CA TRP A 381 18.62 9.24 -3.82
C TRP A 381 19.18 8.61 -2.54
N LEU A 382 19.60 7.35 -2.60
CA LEU A 382 20.27 6.68 -1.47
C LEU A 382 21.60 7.33 -1.10
N SER A 383 22.37 7.78 -2.10
CA SER A 383 23.62 8.50 -1.84
C SER A 383 23.37 9.83 -1.12
N GLN A 384 22.31 10.55 -1.51
CA GLN A 384 21.92 11.79 -0.86
C GLN A 384 21.39 11.54 0.56
N LEU A 385 20.61 10.48 0.75
CA LEU A 385 20.14 10.02 2.06
C LEU A 385 21.32 9.71 2.99
N LEU A 386 22.24 8.83 2.58
CA LEU A 386 23.34 8.37 3.41
C LEU A 386 24.40 9.45 3.66
N THR A 387 24.42 10.51 2.85
CA THR A 387 25.22 11.72 3.13
C THR A 387 24.61 12.54 4.27
N LEU A 388 23.28 12.63 4.34
CA LEU A 388 22.58 13.38 5.40
C LEU A 388 22.43 12.57 6.70
N THR A 389 22.16 11.27 6.59
CA THR A 389 21.94 10.34 7.70
C THR A 389 22.77 9.07 7.47
N PRO A 390 24.06 9.08 7.84
CA PRO A 390 24.97 7.94 7.67
C PRO A 390 24.61 6.72 8.52
N ASP A 391 23.66 6.85 9.44
CA ASP A 391 23.14 5.84 10.36
C ASP A 391 21.77 5.28 9.92
N SER A 392 21.32 5.58 8.70
CA SER A 392 20.03 5.12 8.20
C SER A 392 20.03 3.62 7.88
N VAL A 393 19.46 2.81 8.79
CA VAL A 393 19.24 1.37 8.62
C VAL A 393 18.40 1.07 7.37
N ALA A 394 17.30 1.81 7.19
CA ALA A 394 16.42 1.67 6.02
C ALA A 394 17.14 1.95 4.69
N GLY A 395 18.03 2.96 4.67
CA GLY A 395 18.82 3.29 3.50
C GLY A 395 19.81 2.18 3.11
N TYR A 396 20.50 1.59 4.10
CA TYR A 396 21.42 0.48 3.84
C TYR A 396 20.70 -0.82 3.47
N LEU A 397 19.53 -1.12 4.05
CA LEU A 397 18.71 -2.27 3.65
C LEU A 397 18.25 -2.16 2.19
N LEU A 398 17.71 -1.00 1.79
CA LEU A 398 17.28 -0.77 0.41
C LEU A 398 18.48 -0.82 -0.57
N SER A 399 19.64 -0.31 -0.16
CA SER A 399 20.88 -0.43 -0.92
C SER A 399 21.26 -1.90 -1.13
N ALA A 400 21.19 -2.73 -0.08
CA ALA A 400 21.49 -4.16 -0.18
C ALA A 400 20.53 -4.88 -1.15
N GLN A 401 19.23 -4.55 -1.12
CA GLN A 401 18.24 -5.10 -2.04
C GLN A 401 18.57 -4.74 -3.51
N LEU A 402 18.90 -3.47 -3.78
CA LEU A 402 19.29 -3.02 -5.11
C LEU A 402 20.59 -3.68 -5.60
N TYR A 403 21.60 -3.82 -4.74
CA TYR A 403 22.84 -4.50 -5.10
C TYR A 403 22.62 -5.98 -5.42
N ARG A 404 21.75 -6.67 -4.67
CA ARG A 404 21.37 -8.06 -4.98
C ARG A 404 20.66 -8.15 -6.34
N GLN A 405 19.68 -7.29 -6.61
CA GLN A 405 18.96 -7.26 -7.89
C GLN A 405 19.90 -7.09 -9.10
N GLN A 406 20.95 -6.30 -8.92
CA GLN A 406 21.95 -6.04 -9.94
C GLN A 406 23.09 -7.08 -9.98
N GLN A 407 22.93 -8.20 -9.28
CA GLN A 407 23.92 -9.29 -9.22
C GLN A 407 25.29 -8.82 -8.71
N GLN A 408 25.29 -7.87 -7.76
CA GLN A 408 26.48 -7.37 -7.06
C GLN A 408 26.48 -7.85 -5.59
N PRO A 409 26.59 -9.16 -5.33
CA PRO A 409 26.37 -9.73 -4.00
C PRO A 409 27.41 -9.28 -2.96
N ARG A 410 28.63 -8.92 -3.39
CA ARG A 410 29.66 -8.38 -2.49
C ARG A 410 29.27 -7.02 -1.90
N LEU A 411 28.72 -6.13 -2.72
CA LEU A 411 28.26 -4.81 -2.27
C LEU A 411 27.00 -4.92 -1.41
N ALA A 412 26.09 -5.86 -1.75
CA ALA A 412 24.95 -6.18 -0.91
C ALA A 412 25.38 -6.66 0.48
N MET A 413 26.41 -7.51 0.55
CA MET A 413 26.96 -8.00 1.81
C MET A 413 27.59 -6.89 2.66
N GLN A 414 28.30 -5.94 2.03
CA GLN A 414 28.86 -4.77 2.71
C GLN A 414 27.76 -3.86 3.28
N ALA A 415 26.69 -3.61 2.52
CA ALA A 415 25.55 -2.84 2.99
C ALA A 415 24.85 -3.54 4.17
N LEU A 416 24.66 -4.86 4.10
CA LEU A 416 24.11 -5.65 5.23
C LEU A 416 25.01 -5.65 6.46
N GLN A 417 26.34 -5.64 6.27
CA GLN A 417 27.27 -5.53 7.39
C GLN A 417 27.17 -4.17 8.09
N LYS A 418 26.86 -3.10 7.35
CA LYS A 418 26.55 -1.78 7.94
C LYS A 418 25.23 -1.79 8.69
N VAL A 419 24.20 -2.44 8.17
CA VAL A 419 22.93 -2.63 8.89
C VAL A 419 23.15 -3.36 10.21
N LEU A 420 23.84 -4.49 10.19
CA LEU A 420 24.12 -5.30 11.39
C LEU A 420 25.10 -4.64 12.36
N TYR A 421 25.89 -3.66 11.90
CA TYR A 421 26.71 -2.83 12.78
C TYR A 421 25.87 -1.82 13.55
N LEU A 422 24.84 -1.25 12.91
CA LEU A 422 23.92 -0.29 13.52
C LEU A 422 22.88 -0.98 14.41
N GLU A 423 22.30 -2.08 13.92
CA GLU A 423 21.30 -2.89 14.61
C GLU A 423 21.68 -4.38 14.54
N PRO A 424 22.45 -4.87 15.53
CA PRO A 424 22.92 -6.26 15.56
C PRO A 424 21.80 -7.30 15.71
N ASP A 425 20.66 -6.93 16.27
CA ASP A 425 19.55 -7.84 16.55
C ASP A 425 18.47 -7.81 15.45
N LEU A 426 18.73 -7.15 14.33
CA LEU A 426 17.75 -7.00 13.26
C LEU A 426 17.59 -8.31 12.47
N VAL A 427 16.50 -9.03 12.76
CA VAL A 427 16.19 -10.35 12.18
C VAL A 427 16.17 -10.33 10.65
N VAL A 428 15.56 -9.31 10.03
CA VAL A 428 15.45 -9.21 8.56
C VAL A 428 16.83 -9.09 7.90
N ALA A 429 17.79 -8.41 8.54
CA ALA A 429 19.14 -8.29 8.01
C ALA A 429 19.90 -9.62 8.09
N HIS A 430 19.70 -10.42 9.14
CA HIS A 430 20.27 -11.77 9.23
C HIS A 430 19.68 -12.74 8.21
N LEU A 431 18.36 -12.71 8.01
CA LEU A 431 17.69 -13.52 6.99
C LEU A 431 18.17 -13.15 5.58
N PHE A 432 18.35 -11.85 5.34
CA PHE A 432 18.89 -11.38 4.07
C PHE A 432 20.35 -11.78 3.88
N LYS A 433 21.16 -11.70 4.93
CA LYS A 433 22.54 -12.18 4.88
C LYS A 433 22.62 -13.69 4.61
N ALA A 434 21.70 -14.49 5.17
CA ALA A 434 21.63 -15.93 4.95
C ALA A 434 21.33 -16.28 3.48
N THR A 435 20.28 -15.66 2.91
CA THR A 435 19.89 -15.87 1.51
C THR A 435 21.00 -15.46 0.54
N LEU A 436 21.67 -14.34 0.81
CA LEU A 436 22.79 -13.87 0.00
C LEU A 436 24.03 -14.78 0.12
N ALA A 437 24.30 -15.33 1.30
CA ALA A 437 25.38 -16.31 1.49
C ALA A 437 25.12 -17.62 0.71
N LYS A 438 23.86 -18.09 0.67
CA LYS A 438 23.44 -19.23 -0.17
C LYS A 438 23.69 -18.95 -1.65
N GLU A 439 23.33 -17.76 -2.13
CA GLU A 439 23.58 -17.33 -3.52
C GLU A 439 25.08 -17.24 -3.87
N MET A 440 25.92 -16.88 -2.91
CA MET A 440 27.38 -16.83 -3.07
C MET A 440 28.07 -18.19 -2.92
N GLY A 441 27.33 -19.26 -2.61
CA GLY A 441 27.88 -20.60 -2.42
C GLY A 441 28.58 -20.82 -1.07
N ASP A 442 28.19 -20.07 -0.04
CA ASP A 442 28.67 -20.23 1.34
C ASP A 442 27.55 -20.79 2.24
N PRO A 443 27.31 -22.12 2.21
CA PRO A 443 26.24 -22.74 3.00
C PRO A 443 26.51 -22.68 4.50
N GLN A 444 27.78 -22.63 4.93
CA GLN A 444 28.12 -22.56 6.35
C GLN A 444 27.71 -21.21 6.94
N MET A 445 28.01 -20.11 6.24
CA MET A 445 27.57 -18.78 6.66
C MET A 445 26.04 -18.68 6.62
N ALA A 446 25.40 -19.20 5.58
CA ALA A 446 23.94 -19.18 5.47
C ALA A 446 23.26 -19.90 6.65
N LEU A 447 23.72 -21.11 6.99
CA LEU A 447 23.19 -21.87 8.12
C LEU A 447 23.39 -21.13 9.45
N LYS A 448 24.59 -20.57 9.67
CA LYS A 448 24.90 -19.79 10.88
C LYS A 448 23.98 -18.59 11.05
N GLN A 449 23.66 -17.88 9.96
CA GLN A 449 22.77 -16.73 10.01
C GLN A 449 21.30 -17.14 10.27
N LEU A 450 20.83 -18.25 9.68
CA LEU A 450 19.47 -18.75 9.94
C LEU A 450 19.28 -19.23 11.39
N GLN A 451 20.29 -19.90 11.95
CA GLN A 451 20.27 -20.29 13.37
C GLN A 451 20.20 -19.07 14.28
N LEU A 452 20.94 -18.00 13.95
CA LEU A 452 20.89 -16.75 14.68
C LEU A 452 19.52 -16.04 14.54
N CYS A 453 18.91 -16.04 13.34
CA CYS A 453 17.53 -15.55 13.16
C CYS A 453 16.54 -16.27 14.08
N THR A 454 16.60 -17.60 14.11
CA THR A 454 15.73 -18.46 14.94
C THR A 454 15.91 -18.13 16.42
N GLN A 455 17.16 -17.96 16.88
CA GLN A 455 17.45 -17.56 18.26
C GLN A 455 16.91 -16.17 18.60
N LEU A 456 17.07 -15.19 17.71
CA LEU A 456 16.54 -13.84 17.93
C LEU A 456 15.00 -13.86 17.97
N LEU A 457 14.37 -14.62 17.08
CA LEU A 457 12.91 -14.73 16.98
C LEU A 457 12.25 -15.36 18.21
N GLN A 458 12.94 -16.25 18.93
CA GLN A 458 12.45 -16.80 20.21
C GLN A 458 12.22 -15.75 21.30
N HIS A 459 12.85 -14.57 21.18
CA HIS A 459 12.72 -13.48 22.15
C HIS A 459 11.56 -12.53 21.81
N TYR A 460 10.89 -12.71 20.67
CA TYR A 460 9.75 -11.90 20.24
C TYR A 460 8.42 -12.65 20.44
N PRO A 461 7.32 -11.94 20.80
CA PRO A 461 5.99 -12.54 20.79
C PRO A 461 5.64 -13.05 19.38
N PRO A 462 5.06 -14.27 19.21
CA PRO A 462 4.82 -14.86 17.90
C PRO A 462 3.95 -14.01 16.95
N ALA A 463 3.06 -13.18 17.51
CA ALA A 463 2.16 -12.31 16.75
C ALA A 463 2.70 -10.89 16.52
N LEU A 464 3.93 -10.58 16.95
CA LEU A 464 4.52 -9.25 16.78
C LEU A 464 5.11 -9.10 15.38
N ASP A 465 4.73 -8.04 14.68
CA ASP A 465 5.31 -7.67 13.39
C ASP A 465 6.77 -7.23 13.54
N ILE A 466 7.66 -7.85 12.78
CA ILE A 466 9.07 -7.50 12.81
C ILE A 466 9.34 -6.28 11.91
N PRO A 467 10.08 -5.26 12.36
CA PRO A 467 10.44 -4.11 11.54
C PRO A 467 11.12 -4.50 10.22
N TYR A 468 10.78 -3.79 9.14
CA TYR A 468 11.30 -4.02 7.77
C TYR A 468 10.98 -5.40 7.16
N SER A 469 10.08 -6.18 7.76
CA SER A 469 9.69 -7.51 7.29
C SER A 469 8.46 -7.52 6.38
N ASP A 470 7.99 -6.36 5.92
CA ASP A 470 6.76 -6.21 5.14
C ASP A 470 5.53 -6.86 5.80
N GLN A 471 5.34 -6.59 7.11
CA GLN A 471 4.23 -7.09 7.95
C GLN A 471 4.27 -8.59 8.30
N LEU A 472 5.45 -9.21 8.30
CA LEU A 472 5.60 -10.57 8.81
C LEU A 472 5.75 -10.59 10.33
N SER A 473 4.94 -11.44 10.95
CA SER A 473 5.05 -11.71 12.37
C SER A 473 6.29 -12.55 12.71
N ALA A 474 6.77 -12.44 13.95
CA ALA A 474 7.91 -13.22 14.44
C ALA A 474 7.71 -14.74 14.24
N GLY A 475 6.49 -15.24 14.46
CA GLY A 475 6.17 -16.67 14.25
C GLY A 475 6.22 -17.09 12.78
N GLN A 476 5.81 -16.23 11.85
CA GLN A 476 5.91 -16.50 10.41
C GLN A 476 7.36 -16.52 9.94
N LEU A 477 8.18 -15.58 10.42
CA LEU A 477 9.61 -15.54 10.10
C LEU A 477 10.37 -16.74 10.68
N ASP A 478 9.97 -17.21 11.86
CA ASP A 478 10.61 -18.36 12.51
C ASP A 478 10.37 -19.64 11.70
N LEU A 479 9.13 -19.84 11.23
CA LEU A 479 8.78 -20.94 10.34
C LEU A 479 9.61 -20.91 9.04
N ILE A 480 9.77 -19.73 8.43
CA ILE A 480 10.59 -19.56 7.22
C ILE A 480 12.06 -19.92 7.50
N CYS A 481 12.61 -19.49 8.63
CA CYS A 481 13.98 -19.81 9.00
C CYS A 481 14.18 -21.31 9.19
N GLN A 482 13.25 -21.99 9.88
CA GLN A 482 13.31 -23.44 10.12
C GLN A 482 13.23 -24.25 8.81
N GLN A 483 12.37 -23.84 7.87
CA GLN A 483 12.28 -24.46 6.55
C GLN A 483 13.59 -24.33 5.76
N LEU A 484 14.18 -23.13 5.73
CA LEU A 484 15.45 -22.90 5.05
C LEU A 484 16.62 -23.69 5.66
N VAL A 485 16.59 -23.93 6.98
CA VAL A 485 17.59 -24.78 7.66
C VAL A 485 17.42 -26.25 7.27
N ALA A 486 16.17 -26.73 7.16
CA ALA A 486 15.88 -28.10 6.75
C ALA A 486 16.36 -28.37 5.31
N GLU A 487 16.09 -27.45 4.38
CA GLU A 487 16.56 -27.53 2.98
C GLU A 487 18.10 -27.57 2.83
N MET A 488 18.83 -27.09 3.83
CA MET A 488 20.29 -27.05 3.80
C MET A 488 20.96 -28.25 4.48
N SER A 489 20.16 -29.09 5.14
CA SER A 489 20.60 -30.31 5.82
C SER A 489 20.36 -31.57 4.99
N GLU A 490 19.61 -31.45 3.88
CA GLU A 490 19.47 -32.44 2.81
C GLU A 490 20.50 -32.20 1.69
#